data_AF-A0A0N4W7L7-F1
#
_entry.id   AF-A0A0N4W7L7-F1
#
_cell.length_a   1.000
_cell.length_b   1.000
_cell.length_c   1.000
_cell.angle_alpha   90.00
_cell.angle_beta   90.00
_cell.angle_gamma   90.00
#
_symmetry.space_group_name_H-M   'P 1'
#
loop_
_entity.id
_entity.type
_entity.pdbx_description
1 polymer ?
#
loop_
_entity_poly.entity_id
_entity_poly.type
_entity_poly.pdbx_seq_one_letter_code
_entity_poly.pdbx_strand_id
1 'polypeptide(L)'
;MPSWFSSTSSNNAENQEGAPKFSLKKPDGQRLSGLEFFETVKKATAKEGSDDFVIPKEAFEALLTEYDALIEEGSEWQDKYKRSLAETENVRNRGIKQTEEAKVFAIQGFCKDLLEVADILDLAVESVKPEQLESGDKALVDLHKGIVMTKTVLLKTFKKHGLVQVNPMGEKFDPNFHEAVFQVPAGKDTKVEPGHVMHVSKVGYSLKERPVRAAQVGVVVDS
;
A
#
# COMPACT_ATOMS: atom_id res chain seq x y z
N MET A 1 -1.39 29.86 -23.83
CA MET A 1 -0.10 29.80 -24.56
C MET A 1 0.96 29.28 -23.60
N PRO A 2 1.91 28.41 -24.00
CA PRO A 2 2.22 27.95 -25.37
C PRO A 2 1.94 26.45 -25.61
N SER A 3 1.37 26.19 -26.77
CA SER A 3 1.33 24.92 -27.50
C SER A 3 2.69 24.63 -28.12
N TRP A 4 3.28 23.43 -27.95
CA TRP A 4 4.31 22.95 -28.90
C TRP A 4 4.69 21.46 -28.86
N PHE A 5 3.78 20.53 -28.60
CA PHE A 5 4.00 19.12 -29.00
C PHE A 5 2.70 18.48 -29.46
N SER A 6 2.31 18.83 -30.70
CA SER A 6 1.36 18.08 -31.51
C SER A 6 2.18 17.25 -32.50
N SER A 7 2.62 16.06 -32.10
CA SER A 7 3.11 15.07 -33.06
C SER A 7 1.92 14.28 -33.59
N THR A 8 1.13 14.96 -34.42
CA THR A 8 0.20 14.30 -35.32
C THR A 8 1.05 13.49 -36.29
N SER A 9 1.23 12.19 -36.03
CA SER A 9 1.50 11.23 -37.10
C SER A 9 0.20 11.06 -37.88
N SER A 10 -0.17 12.12 -38.60
CA SER A 10 -1.13 12.02 -39.69
C SER A 10 -0.43 11.23 -40.77
N ASN A 11 -0.98 10.04 -41.03
CA ASN A 11 -0.83 9.30 -42.27
C ASN A 11 -0.85 10.29 -43.44
N ASN A 12 0.31 10.60 -44.01
CA ASN A 12 0.39 11.16 -45.34
C ASN A 12 0.58 9.98 -46.31
N ALA A 13 -0.53 9.28 -46.53
CA ALA A 13 -0.67 8.28 -47.56
C ALA A 13 -1.22 8.97 -48.80
N GLU A 14 -0.39 9.77 -49.48
CA GLU A 14 -0.69 10.23 -50.84
C GLU A 14 0.51 9.97 -51.74
N ASN A 15 0.30 9.02 -52.64
CA ASN A 15 0.90 8.87 -53.96
C ASN A 15 2.39 9.20 -54.13
N GLN A 16 3.21 8.17 -53.92
CA GLN A 16 4.34 7.87 -54.80
C GLN A 16 4.22 6.39 -55.22
N GLU A 17 3.40 6.13 -56.25
CA GLU A 17 3.45 4.85 -56.97
C GLU A 17 4.80 4.75 -57.69
N GLY A 18 5.69 3.88 -57.18
CA GLY A 18 6.97 3.57 -57.82
C GLY A 18 8.17 3.47 -56.88
N ALA A 19 8.10 3.90 -55.62
CA ALA A 19 9.21 3.74 -54.68
C ALA A 19 9.09 2.42 -53.89
N PRO A 20 10.10 1.54 -53.87
CA PRO A 20 10.06 0.33 -53.04
C PRO A 20 9.91 0.71 -51.56
N LYS A 21 8.78 0.31 -50.97
CA LYS A 21 8.44 0.61 -49.57
C LYS A 21 9.25 -0.31 -48.65
N PHE A 22 10.50 0.07 -48.36
CA PHE A 22 11.37 -0.70 -47.47
C PHE A 22 10.90 -0.58 -46.01
N SER A 23 10.45 -1.69 -45.43
CA SER A 23 10.12 -1.79 -44.00
C SER A 23 11.33 -2.29 -43.23
N LEU A 24 11.61 -1.68 -42.07
CA LEU A 24 12.60 -2.17 -41.10
C LEU A 24 12.06 -3.31 -40.22
N LYS A 25 10.81 -3.72 -40.44
CA LYS A 25 10.12 -4.78 -39.70
C LYS A 25 9.59 -5.86 -40.64
N LYS A 26 9.71 -7.11 -40.20
CA LYS A 26 9.05 -8.30 -40.79
C LYS A 26 7.52 -8.15 -40.70
N PRO A 27 6.76 -8.89 -41.53
CA PRO A 27 5.29 -8.94 -41.44
C PRO A 27 4.78 -9.30 -40.03
N ASP A 28 5.55 -10.06 -39.27
CA ASP A 28 5.26 -10.48 -37.89
C ASP A 28 5.60 -9.41 -36.82
N GLY A 29 6.04 -8.21 -37.23
CA GLY A 29 6.33 -7.07 -36.35
C GLY A 29 7.73 -7.03 -35.73
N GLN A 30 8.53 -8.09 -35.90
CA GLN A 30 9.94 -8.14 -35.49
C GLN A 30 10.82 -7.25 -36.37
N ARG A 31 11.83 -6.57 -35.79
CA ARG A 31 12.81 -5.78 -36.57
C ARG A 31 13.70 -6.72 -37.40
N LEU A 32 14.02 -6.31 -38.62
CA LEU A 32 14.98 -6.99 -39.50
C LEU A 32 16.41 -6.75 -38.97
N SER A 33 17.29 -7.74 -39.13
CA SER A 33 18.74 -7.51 -38.93
C SER A 33 19.32 -6.70 -40.08
N GLY A 34 20.52 -6.13 -39.92
CA GLY A 34 21.18 -5.37 -40.98
C GLY A 34 21.30 -6.18 -42.26
N LEU A 35 21.69 -7.45 -42.15
CA LEU A 35 21.85 -8.35 -43.29
C LEU A 35 20.53 -8.58 -44.01
N GLU A 36 19.44 -8.84 -43.27
CA GLU A 36 18.12 -9.07 -43.87
C GLU A 36 17.55 -7.80 -44.53
N PHE A 37 17.77 -6.63 -43.93
CA PHE A 37 17.35 -5.35 -44.47
C PHE A 37 18.11 -5.02 -45.77
N PHE A 38 19.45 -5.10 -45.75
CA PHE A 38 20.26 -4.78 -46.92
C PHE A 38 20.16 -5.82 -48.03
N GLU A 39 19.91 -7.11 -47.71
CA GLU A 39 19.55 -8.10 -48.73
C GLU A 39 18.22 -7.77 -49.42
N THR A 40 17.24 -7.27 -48.66
CA THR A 40 15.95 -6.83 -49.21
C THR A 40 16.13 -5.63 -50.13
N VAL A 41 16.99 -4.67 -49.74
CA VAL A 41 17.39 -3.53 -50.58
C VAL A 41 18.08 -4.01 -51.86
N LYS A 42 19.06 -4.91 -51.76
CA LYS A 42 19.81 -5.46 -52.91
C LYS A 42 18.91 -6.25 -53.89
N LYS A 43 17.95 -7.02 -53.38
CA LYS A 43 16.98 -7.76 -54.21
C LYS A 43 16.01 -6.84 -54.95
N ALA A 44 15.70 -5.67 -54.38
CA ALA A 44 14.85 -4.67 -55.01
C ALA A 44 15.61 -3.87 -56.08
N THR A 45 16.86 -3.45 -55.82
CA THR A 45 17.67 -2.70 -56.78
C THR A 45 18.12 -3.55 -57.97
N ALA A 46 18.29 -4.86 -57.81
CA ALA A 46 18.60 -5.77 -58.92
C ALA A 46 17.46 -5.98 -59.92
N LYS A 47 16.21 -5.57 -59.60
CA LYS A 47 15.06 -5.68 -60.50
C LYS A 47 14.86 -4.47 -61.42
N GLU A 48 15.44 -3.32 -61.09
CA GLU A 48 15.40 -2.12 -61.91
C GLU A 48 16.80 -1.88 -62.49
N GLY A 49 17.00 -2.21 -63.77
CA GLY A 49 18.29 -2.12 -64.43
C GLY A 49 18.75 -0.67 -64.63
N SER A 50 19.30 -0.06 -63.59
CA SER A 50 20.06 1.20 -63.67
C SER A 50 21.47 1.03 -63.11
N ASP A 51 22.45 1.51 -63.88
CA ASP A 51 23.88 1.51 -63.59
C ASP A 51 24.24 2.05 -62.19
N ASP A 52 25.17 1.31 -61.56
CA ASP A 52 26.13 1.71 -60.53
C ASP A 52 25.65 2.51 -59.31
N PHE A 53 24.96 1.81 -58.40
CA PHE A 53 25.14 2.05 -56.97
C PHE A 53 25.94 0.90 -56.34
N VAL A 54 27.25 0.93 -56.53
CA VAL A 54 28.19 -0.02 -55.89
C VAL A 54 28.66 0.60 -54.58
N ILE A 55 28.05 0.20 -53.46
CA ILE A 55 28.61 0.51 -52.15
C ILE A 55 29.95 -0.24 -52.02
N PRO A 56 31.08 0.43 -51.78
CA PRO A 56 32.34 -0.25 -51.49
C PRO A 56 32.16 -1.24 -50.34
N LYS A 57 32.70 -2.46 -50.47
CA LYS A 57 32.47 -3.55 -49.50
C LYS A 57 32.79 -3.14 -48.06
N GLU A 58 33.84 -2.36 -47.86
CA GLU A 58 34.24 -1.82 -46.56
C GLU A 58 33.21 -0.84 -45.99
N ALA A 59 32.65 0.04 -46.82
CA ALA A 59 31.60 0.97 -46.42
C ALA A 59 30.28 0.24 -46.12
N PHE A 60 29.99 -0.85 -46.82
CA PHE A 60 28.84 -1.72 -46.56
C PHE A 60 28.96 -2.43 -45.22
N GLU A 61 30.13 -2.99 -44.92
CA GLU A 61 30.41 -3.65 -43.64
C GLU A 61 30.33 -2.65 -42.46
N ALA A 62 30.87 -1.43 -42.61
CA ALA A 62 30.75 -0.38 -41.61
C ALA A 62 29.29 0.04 -41.35
N LEU A 63 28.49 0.15 -42.40
CA LEU A 63 27.08 0.55 -42.29
C LEU A 63 26.22 -0.57 -41.68
N LEU A 64 26.58 -1.82 -41.92
CA LEU A 64 25.99 -2.98 -41.27
C LEU A 64 26.27 -2.99 -39.76
N THR A 65 27.52 -2.76 -39.36
CA THR A 65 27.92 -2.74 -37.94
C THR A 65 27.24 -1.61 -37.18
N GLU A 66 27.16 -0.41 -37.78
CA GLU A 66 26.45 0.73 -37.18
C GLU A 66 24.94 0.44 -37.07
N TYR A 67 24.35 -0.18 -38.09
CA TYR A 67 22.92 -0.53 -38.07
C TYR A 67 22.58 -1.53 -36.95
N ASP A 68 23.38 -2.58 -36.80
CA ASP A 68 23.16 -3.57 -35.74
C ASP A 68 23.37 -2.94 -34.35
N ALA A 69 24.38 -2.08 -34.18
CA ALA A 69 24.60 -1.31 -32.95
C ALA A 69 23.39 -0.40 -32.61
N LEU A 70 22.84 0.32 -33.60
CA LEU A 70 21.64 1.15 -33.42
C LEU A 70 20.39 0.32 -33.03
N ILE A 71 20.27 -0.91 -33.53
CA ILE A 71 19.18 -1.81 -33.13
C ILE A 71 19.34 -2.24 -31.67
N GLU A 72 20.56 -2.64 -31.28
CA GLU A 72 20.86 -3.03 -29.91
C GLU A 72 20.59 -1.87 -28.95
N GLU A 73 21.15 -0.69 -29.22
CA GLU A 73 20.89 0.52 -28.44
C GLU A 73 19.39 0.83 -28.36
N GLY A 74 18.68 0.78 -29.49
CA GLY A 74 17.24 1.01 -29.52
C GLY A 74 16.45 0.00 -28.68
N SER A 75 16.88 -1.27 -28.65
CA SER A 75 16.28 -2.31 -27.82
C SER A 75 16.57 -2.10 -26.34
N GLU A 76 17.81 -1.70 -26.00
CA GLU A 76 18.20 -1.38 -24.63
C GLU A 76 17.42 -0.18 -24.08
N TRP A 77 17.32 0.90 -24.87
CA TRP A 77 16.56 2.08 -24.49
C TRP A 77 15.09 1.77 -24.30
N GLN A 78 14.52 0.91 -25.15
CA GLN A 78 13.13 0.47 -25.01
C GLN A 78 12.93 -0.36 -23.73
N ASP A 79 13.84 -1.25 -23.38
CA ASP A 79 13.78 -2.00 -22.12
C ASP A 79 13.92 -1.08 -20.90
N LYS A 80 14.94 -0.21 -20.90
CA LYS A 80 15.18 0.80 -19.85
C LYS A 80 13.95 1.69 -19.67
N TYR A 81 13.33 2.13 -20.76
CA TYR A 81 12.13 2.96 -20.73
C TYR A 81 10.93 2.21 -20.12
N LYS A 82 10.66 0.99 -20.59
CA LYS A 82 9.57 0.16 -20.04
C LYS A 82 9.77 -0.12 -18.55
N ARG A 83 11.00 -0.41 -18.14
CA ARG A 83 11.35 -0.63 -16.73
C ARG A 83 11.15 0.63 -15.90
N SER A 84 11.61 1.78 -16.38
CA SER A 84 11.41 3.08 -15.72
C SER A 84 9.93 3.43 -15.55
N LEU A 85 9.10 3.17 -16.58
CA LEU A 85 7.66 3.33 -16.49
C LEU A 85 7.05 2.40 -15.43
N ALA A 86 7.44 1.13 -15.41
CA ALA A 86 6.97 0.17 -14.42
C ALA A 86 7.39 0.57 -12.99
N GLU A 87 8.63 1.01 -12.79
CA GLU A 87 9.11 1.52 -11.51
C GLU A 87 8.32 2.75 -11.05
N THR A 88 8.06 3.70 -11.95
CA THR A 88 7.27 4.90 -11.67
C THR A 88 5.85 4.54 -11.23
N GLU A 89 5.21 3.60 -11.93
CA GLU A 89 3.86 3.15 -11.60
C GLU A 89 3.83 2.39 -10.26
N ASN A 90 4.83 1.55 -9.98
CA ASN A 90 4.97 0.88 -8.69
C ASN A 90 5.16 1.88 -7.54
N VAL A 91 5.98 2.91 -7.73
CA VAL A 91 6.18 3.97 -6.75
C VAL A 91 4.90 4.78 -6.55
N ARG A 92 4.18 5.11 -7.61
CA ARG A 92 2.89 5.81 -7.55
C ARG A 92 1.87 5.01 -6.75
N ASN A 93 1.68 3.74 -7.06
CA ASN A 93 0.72 2.87 -6.37
C ASN A 93 1.09 2.65 -4.90
N ARG A 94 2.39 2.50 -4.60
CA ARG A 94 2.87 2.47 -3.22
C ARG A 94 2.60 3.78 -2.49
N GLY A 95 2.83 4.91 -3.14
CA GLY A 95 2.58 6.24 -2.58
C GLY A 95 1.10 6.44 -2.24
N ILE A 96 0.18 6.06 -3.13
CA ILE A 96 -1.26 6.14 -2.88
C ILE A 96 -1.62 5.34 -1.62
N LYS A 97 -1.19 4.06 -1.55
CA LYS A 97 -1.45 3.21 -0.38
C LYS A 97 -0.91 3.82 0.92
N GLN A 98 0.33 4.32 0.91
CA GLN A 98 0.94 4.97 2.07
C GLN A 98 0.19 6.24 2.49
N THR A 99 -0.30 7.04 1.54
CA THR A 99 -1.10 8.23 1.87
C THR A 99 -2.48 7.90 2.43
N GLU A 100 -3.11 6.83 1.95
CA GLU A 100 -4.38 6.34 2.49
C GLU A 100 -4.21 5.80 3.91
N GLU A 101 -3.18 5.00 4.14
CA GLU A 101 -2.81 4.54 5.48
C GLU A 101 -2.50 5.72 6.40
N ALA A 102 -1.68 6.67 5.96
CA ALA A 102 -1.35 7.86 6.73
C ALA A 102 -2.59 8.67 7.13
N LYS A 103 -3.57 8.85 6.22
CA LYS A 103 -4.83 9.53 6.54
C LYS A 103 -5.63 8.81 7.61
N VAL A 104 -5.70 7.48 7.52
CA VAL A 104 -6.42 6.64 8.49
C VAL A 104 -5.78 6.73 9.87
N PHE A 105 -4.44 6.71 9.94
CA PHE A 105 -3.70 6.69 11.20
C PHE A 105 -3.26 8.09 11.68
N ALA A 106 -3.57 9.16 10.96
CA ALA A 106 -3.22 10.53 11.34
C ALA A 106 -3.80 10.93 12.71
N ILE A 107 -4.98 10.42 13.06
CA ILE A 107 -5.64 10.68 14.34
C ILE A 107 -5.11 9.81 15.50
N GLN A 108 -4.20 8.88 15.24
CA GLN A 108 -3.75 7.91 16.24
C GLN A 108 -3.15 8.58 17.49
N GLY A 109 -2.32 9.62 17.31
CA GLY A 109 -1.74 10.37 18.42
C GLY A 109 -2.80 11.04 19.29
N PHE A 110 -3.72 11.77 18.65
CA PHE A 110 -4.85 12.40 19.33
C PHE A 110 -5.73 11.39 20.08
N CYS A 111 -6.02 10.24 19.45
CA CYS A 111 -6.77 9.18 20.10
C CYS A 111 -6.05 8.64 21.34
N LYS A 112 -4.72 8.45 21.27
CA LYS A 112 -3.91 7.96 22.39
C LYS A 112 -4.02 8.87 23.61
N ASP A 113 -3.91 10.19 23.41
CA ASP A 113 -4.02 11.17 24.49
C ASP A 113 -5.43 11.17 25.10
N LEU A 114 -6.46 10.98 24.27
CA LEU A 114 -7.85 10.92 24.72
C LEU A 114 -8.20 9.62 25.47
N LEU A 115 -7.36 8.58 25.39
CA LEU A 115 -7.55 7.36 26.18
C LEU A 115 -7.38 7.62 27.69
N GLU A 116 -6.51 8.56 28.08
CA GLU A 116 -6.33 8.91 29.49
C GLU A 116 -7.62 9.51 30.08
N VAL A 117 -8.34 10.31 29.29
CA VAL A 117 -9.64 10.86 29.68
C VAL A 117 -10.66 9.74 29.87
N ALA A 118 -10.68 8.76 28.97
CA ALA A 118 -11.55 7.59 29.11
C ALA A 118 -11.25 6.80 30.39
N ASP A 119 -9.97 6.58 30.71
CA ASP A 119 -9.55 5.88 31.93
C ASP A 119 -9.96 6.64 33.20
N ILE A 120 -9.84 7.97 33.21
CA ILE A 120 -10.24 8.81 34.35
C ILE A 120 -11.76 8.75 34.55
N LEU A 121 -12.54 8.74 33.46
CA LEU A 121 -13.98 8.56 33.54
C LEU A 121 -14.34 7.18 34.07
N ASP A 122 -13.60 6.14 33.69
CA ASP A 122 -13.79 4.78 34.21
C ASP A 122 -13.55 4.74 35.72
N LEU A 123 -12.43 5.31 36.18
CA LEU A 123 -12.11 5.43 37.59
C LEU A 123 -13.17 6.24 38.35
N ALA A 124 -13.68 7.33 37.77
CA ALA A 124 -14.73 8.13 38.40
C ALA A 124 -16.03 7.33 38.57
N VAL A 125 -16.41 6.54 37.56
CA VAL A 125 -17.61 5.68 37.63
C VAL A 125 -17.44 4.57 38.67
N GLU A 126 -16.25 3.97 38.77
CA GLU A 126 -15.93 2.89 39.71
C GLU A 126 -15.72 3.38 41.15
N SER A 127 -15.37 4.66 41.33
CA SER A 127 -15.15 5.26 42.66
C SER A 127 -16.41 5.30 43.52
N VAL A 128 -17.59 5.28 42.89
CA VAL A 128 -18.88 5.27 43.59
C VAL A 128 -19.36 3.83 43.70
N LYS A 129 -19.41 3.30 44.92
CA LYS A 129 -19.87 1.94 45.17
C LYS A 129 -21.38 1.82 44.94
N PRO A 130 -21.88 0.64 44.49
CA PRO A 130 -23.31 0.42 44.28
C PRO A 130 -24.14 0.69 45.55
N GLU A 131 -23.63 0.32 46.73
CA GLU A 131 -24.27 0.58 48.03
C GLU A 131 -24.51 2.09 48.28
N GLN A 132 -23.61 2.94 47.80
CA GLN A 132 -23.71 4.40 47.93
C GLN A 132 -24.66 5.01 46.90
N LEU A 133 -24.94 4.31 45.78
CA LEU A 133 -25.95 4.72 44.82
C LEU A 133 -27.36 4.34 45.29
N GLU A 134 -27.51 3.22 46.00
CA GLU A 134 -28.79 2.78 46.55
C GLU A 134 -29.22 3.58 47.79
N SER A 135 -28.26 3.98 48.62
CA SER A 135 -28.49 4.75 49.85
C SER A 135 -28.21 6.25 49.73
N GLY A 136 -27.67 6.70 48.59
CA GLY A 136 -27.18 8.06 48.40
C GLY A 136 -28.25 9.08 48.08
N ASP A 137 -27.90 10.35 48.29
CA ASP A 137 -28.74 11.47 47.90
C ASP A 137 -28.94 11.52 46.38
N LYS A 138 -30.13 11.96 45.95
CA LYS A 138 -30.52 12.06 44.54
C LYS A 138 -29.48 12.80 43.68
N ALA A 139 -28.83 13.83 44.22
CA ALA A 139 -27.80 14.59 43.52
C ALA A 139 -26.57 13.74 43.15
N LEU A 140 -26.16 12.81 44.02
CA LEU A 140 -25.03 11.91 43.75
C LEU A 140 -25.39 10.87 42.66
N VAL A 141 -26.61 10.33 42.72
CA VAL A 141 -27.12 9.40 41.69
C VAL A 141 -27.22 10.09 40.33
N ASP A 142 -27.76 11.31 40.27
CA ASP A 142 -27.87 12.09 39.04
C ASP A 142 -26.49 12.46 38.47
N LEU A 143 -25.52 12.82 39.32
CA LEU A 143 -24.15 13.09 38.90
C LEU A 143 -23.47 11.84 38.33
N HIS A 144 -23.54 10.70 39.03
CA HIS A 144 -22.99 9.42 38.55
C HIS A 144 -23.55 9.05 37.19
N LYS A 145 -24.87 9.15 37.03
CA LYS A 145 -25.55 8.91 35.76
C LYS A 145 -25.04 9.85 34.65
N GLY A 146 -24.83 11.13 34.95
CA GLY A 146 -24.25 12.10 34.00
C GLY A 146 -22.85 11.71 33.53
N ILE A 147 -22.00 11.22 34.44
CA ILE A 147 -20.65 10.73 34.11
C ILE A 147 -20.73 9.48 33.23
N VAL A 148 -21.58 8.51 33.59
CA VAL A 148 -21.81 7.28 32.79
C VAL A 148 -22.30 7.61 31.37
N MET A 149 -23.22 8.57 31.24
CA MET A 149 -23.69 9.04 29.93
C MET A 149 -22.57 9.67 29.12
N THR A 150 -21.72 10.50 29.74
CA THR A 150 -20.58 11.14 29.09
C THR A 150 -19.58 10.10 28.57
N LYS A 151 -19.22 9.11 29.41
CA LYS A 151 -18.39 7.95 29.00
C LYS A 151 -19.00 7.22 27.82
N THR A 152 -20.31 6.98 27.83
CA THR A 152 -21.02 6.28 26.75
C THR A 152 -20.93 7.05 25.42
N VAL A 153 -21.10 8.37 25.45
CA VAL A 153 -20.97 9.23 24.27
C VAL A 153 -19.52 9.23 23.75
N LEU A 154 -18.54 9.26 24.64
CA LEU A 154 -17.12 9.17 24.28
C LEU A 154 -16.82 7.84 23.56
N LEU A 155 -17.21 6.71 24.13
CA LEU A 155 -17.00 5.39 23.54
C LEU A 155 -17.74 5.22 22.19
N LYS A 156 -18.95 5.80 22.06
CA LYS A 156 -19.66 5.83 20.77
C LYS A 156 -18.91 6.65 19.72
N THR A 157 -18.30 7.76 20.13
CA THR A 157 -17.48 8.60 19.26
C THR A 157 -16.21 7.87 18.83
N PHE A 158 -15.54 7.17 19.74
CA PHE A 158 -14.39 6.30 19.44
C PHE A 158 -14.74 5.28 18.35
N LYS A 159 -15.83 4.52 18.53
CA LYS A 159 -16.29 3.53 17.55
C LYS A 159 -16.57 4.16 16.18
N LYS A 160 -17.18 5.35 16.13
CA LYS A 160 -17.44 6.07 14.87
C LYS A 160 -16.15 6.39 14.10
N HIS A 161 -15.06 6.67 14.81
CA HIS A 161 -13.75 6.95 14.22
C HIS A 161 -12.87 5.69 14.07
N GLY A 162 -13.43 4.49 14.28
CA GLY A 162 -12.73 3.21 14.10
C GLY A 162 -11.85 2.79 15.28
N LEU A 163 -11.94 3.49 16.42
CA LEU A 163 -11.27 3.12 17.65
C LEU A 163 -12.17 2.18 18.46
N VAL A 164 -11.70 0.96 18.68
CA VAL A 164 -12.44 -0.12 19.32
C VAL A 164 -11.75 -0.50 20.64
N GLN A 165 -12.56 -0.74 21.66
CA GLN A 165 -12.09 -1.17 22.97
C GLN A 165 -11.75 -2.68 22.93
N VAL A 166 -10.59 -3.05 23.44
CA VAL A 166 -10.09 -4.43 23.53
C VAL A 166 -10.07 -4.84 25.00
N ASN A 167 -11.04 -5.66 25.41
CA ASN A 167 -11.19 -6.17 26.77
C ASN A 167 -11.18 -7.71 26.75
N PRO A 168 -9.99 -8.34 26.76
CA PRO A 168 -9.83 -9.77 26.48
C PRO A 168 -10.08 -10.64 27.72
N MET A 169 -11.06 -10.32 28.57
CA MET A 169 -11.32 -11.10 29.77
C MET A 169 -11.78 -12.52 29.41
N GLY A 170 -11.04 -13.54 29.85
CA GLY A 170 -11.31 -14.95 29.53
C GLY A 170 -10.84 -15.40 28.15
N GLU A 171 -10.27 -14.50 27.34
CA GLU A 171 -9.75 -14.83 26.01
C GLU A 171 -8.29 -15.31 26.09
N LYS A 172 -7.83 -15.97 25.01
CA LYS A 172 -6.43 -16.38 24.88
C LYS A 172 -5.53 -15.15 24.81
N PHE A 173 -4.39 -15.20 25.49
CA PHE A 173 -3.41 -14.11 25.42
C PHE A 173 -2.83 -13.96 24.01
N ASP A 174 -2.95 -12.76 23.44
CA ASP A 174 -2.31 -12.36 22.18
C ASP A 174 -1.27 -11.27 22.44
N PRO A 175 0.04 -11.54 22.25
CA PRO A 175 1.10 -10.56 22.42
C PRO A 175 0.98 -9.30 21.55
N ASN A 176 0.24 -9.35 20.44
CA ASN A 176 0.05 -8.19 19.57
C ASN A 176 -0.89 -7.14 20.19
N PHE A 177 -1.87 -7.59 20.98
CA PHE A 177 -2.91 -6.72 21.53
C PHE A 177 -2.84 -6.60 23.05
N HIS A 178 -2.15 -7.52 23.73
CA HIS A 178 -2.15 -7.63 25.19
C HIS A 178 -0.73 -7.50 25.75
N GLU A 179 -0.61 -6.80 26.87
CA GLU A 179 0.60 -6.66 27.68
C GLU A 179 0.39 -7.40 29.01
N ALA A 180 1.11 -8.50 29.21
CA ALA A 180 1.03 -9.27 30.45
C ALA A 180 1.79 -8.54 31.57
N VAL A 181 1.06 -7.90 32.48
CA VAL A 181 1.63 -7.13 33.60
C VAL A 181 1.91 -7.99 34.83
N PHE A 182 1.17 -9.09 35.00
CA PHE A 182 1.41 -10.07 36.06
C PHE A 182 0.91 -11.45 35.64
N GLN A 183 1.39 -12.46 36.35
CA GLN A 183 0.99 -13.85 36.14
C GLN A 183 0.19 -14.34 37.35
N VAL A 184 -0.81 -15.17 37.08
CA VAL A 184 -1.64 -15.80 38.11
C VAL A 184 -1.40 -17.31 38.04
N PRO A 185 -0.92 -17.97 39.11
CA PRO A 185 -0.76 -19.41 39.10
C PRO A 185 -2.11 -20.11 38.93
N ALA A 186 -2.16 -21.15 38.10
CA ALA A 186 -3.33 -22.00 37.96
C ALA A 186 -3.65 -22.70 39.30
N GLY A 187 -4.73 -22.27 39.96
CA GLY A 187 -5.20 -22.82 41.23
C GLY A 187 -6.56 -23.50 41.09
N LYS A 188 -7.01 -24.19 42.15
CA LYS A 188 -8.34 -24.85 42.20
C LYS A 188 -9.52 -23.88 42.01
N ASP A 189 -9.30 -22.59 42.29
CA ASP A 189 -10.31 -21.54 42.18
C ASP A 189 -10.23 -20.77 40.84
N THR A 190 -9.19 -21.01 40.04
CA THR A 190 -8.99 -20.34 38.74
C THR A 190 -9.78 -21.10 37.66
N LYS A 191 -10.96 -20.61 37.30
CA LYS A 191 -11.83 -21.19 36.24
C LYS A 191 -11.31 -20.98 34.81
N VAL A 192 -10.12 -20.41 34.64
CA VAL A 192 -9.56 -19.97 33.37
C VAL A 192 -8.31 -20.79 33.05
N GLU A 193 -8.21 -21.27 31.81
CA GLU A 193 -7.11 -22.14 31.37
C GLU A 193 -5.76 -21.40 31.36
N PRO A 194 -4.64 -22.11 31.55
CA PRO A 194 -3.30 -21.56 31.33
C PRO A 194 -3.17 -20.90 29.95
N GLY A 195 -2.43 -19.79 29.88
CA GLY A 195 -2.26 -18.99 28.67
C GLY A 195 -3.46 -18.11 28.30
N HIS A 196 -4.51 -18.07 29.13
CA HIS A 196 -5.64 -17.16 28.98
C HIS A 196 -5.57 -15.99 29.96
N VAL A 197 -6.28 -14.92 29.61
CA VAL A 197 -6.39 -13.71 30.41
C VAL A 197 -7.42 -13.90 31.51
N MET A 198 -6.99 -13.82 32.77
CA MET A 198 -7.85 -13.92 33.94
C MET A 198 -8.37 -12.56 34.39
N HIS A 199 -7.55 -11.51 34.24
CA HIS A 199 -7.87 -10.17 34.73
C HIS A 199 -7.40 -9.12 33.73
N VAL A 200 -8.18 -8.06 33.56
CA VAL A 200 -7.81 -6.90 32.74
C VAL A 200 -7.68 -5.72 33.68
N SER A 201 -6.44 -5.29 33.92
CA SER A 201 -6.15 -4.14 34.80
C SER A 201 -6.36 -2.82 34.06
N LYS A 202 -6.01 -2.78 32.78
CA LYS A 202 -6.21 -1.59 31.95
C LYS A 202 -6.70 -2.00 30.57
N VAL A 203 -7.81 -1.42 30.14
CA VAL A 203 -8.42 -1.80 28.87
C VAL A 203 -7.59 -1.30 27.68
N GLY A 204 -7.44 -2.16 26.67
CA GLY A 204 -6.72 -1.83 25.44
C GLY A 204 -7.62 -1.12 24.43
N TYR A 205 -7.01 -0.50 23.43
CA TYR A 205 -7.71 0.13 22.32
C TYR A 205 -6.98 -0.12 21.00
N SER A 206 -7.71 -0.50 19.96
CA SER A 206 -7.23 -0.68 18.60
C SER A 206 -7.88 0.32 17.65
N LEU A 207 -7.11 0.86 16.72
CA LEU A 207 -7.60 1.67 15.62
C LEU A 207 -7.57 0.79 14.37
N LYS A 208 -8.75 0.32 13.95
CA LYS A 208 -8.88 -0.75 12.95
C LYS A 208 -8.06 -1.99 13.37
N GLU A 209 -7.08 -2.39 12.55
CA GLU A 209 -6.23 -3.56 12.77
C GLU A 209 -5.00 -3.29 13.65
N ARG A 210 -4.74 -2.02 14.01
CA ARG A 210 -3.51 -1.66 14.73
C ARG A 210 -3.79 -1.33 16.20
N PRO A 211 -3.08 -1.94 17.17
CA PRO A 211 -3.19 -1.55 18.57
C PRO A 211 -2.66 -0.13 18.76
N VAL A 212 -3.47 0.75 19.38
CA VAL A 212 -3.04 2.08 19.83
C VAL A 212 -2.47 1.99 21.24
N ARG A 213 -3.10 1.17 22.08
CA ARG A 213 -2.65 0.83 23.43
C ARG A 213 -3.02 -0.62 23.70
N ALA A 214 -2.04 -1.44 24.10
CA ALA A 214 -2.29 -2.81 24.49
C ALA A 214 -3.12 -2.88 25.78
N ALA A 215 -3.95 -3.91 25.91
CA ALA A 215 -4.65 -4.18 27.16
C ALA A 215 -3.66 -4.74 28.19
N GLN A 216 -3.62 -4.16 29.39
CA GLN A 216 -2.78 -4.68 30.47
C GLN A 216 -3.53 -5.78 31.20
N VAL A 217 -2.98 -6.98 31.16
CA VAL A 217 -3.68 -8.20 31.56
C VAL A 217 -2.87 -9.05 32.54
N GLY A 218 -3.58 -9.77 33.40
CA GLY A 218 -3.08 -10.87 34.19
C GLY A 218 -3.30 -12.19 33.46
N VAL A 219 -2.24 -12.93 33.17
CA VAL A 219 -2.30 -14.20 32.41
C VAL A 219 -2.16 -15.38 33.37
N VAL A 220 -2.96 -16.43 33.18
CA VAL A 220 -2.82 -17.66 33.94
C VAL A 220 -1.60 -18.43 33.45
N VAL A 221 -0.74 -18.87 34.35
CA VAL A 221 0.40 -19.74 34.03
C VAL A 221 0.29 -21.06 34.77
N ASP A 222 0.72 -22.14 34.11
CA ASP A 222 0.93 -23.41 34.78
C ASP A 222 2.07 -23.26 35.79
N SER A 223 1.84 -23.76 37.00
CA SER A 223 2.80 -23.69 38.12
C SER A 223 3.97 -24.64 37.93
#